data_AF-A0A3D1H9S1-F1
#
_entry.id   AF-A0A3D1H9S1-F1
#
_cell.length_a   1.000
_cell.length_b   1.000
_cell.length_c   1.000
_cell.angle_alpha   90.00
_cell.angle_beta   90.00
_cell.angle_gamma   90.00
#
_symmetry.space_group_name_H-M   'P 1'
#
loop_
_entity.id
_entity.type
_entity.pdbx_description
1 polymer ?
#
loop_
_entity_poly.entity_id
_entity_poly.type
_entity_poly.pdbx_seq_one_letter_code
_entity_poly.pdbx_strand_id
1 'polypeptide(L)'
;MPVYVKETADRCLHCKVPMCQKGCPVHTDIPQVITLFQENKLREAGKMLFENNPMSLVCSIVCDHNRQCRGNCVLGKKNAPINFSVIEQFISDAYFDSMELEKKPPKGKKAAVIGGGPAGITVAFKLVAAGYDVTIFEGRDDIGGVLRYGIPDFRLPRSICDRYRSKLLECGVKIRPNTVIGGSLEINNLFRDGYSAVFVGTGVWRSKTLGIKGESLPNVHYSMDFLMNPNGYNLGENVAIIGMGNAAMDVARVALRHGSRHVTLYARSKRVTASPHEFSYAQLEGAEMVFGKAITEITEEGPVFKTAIFDENDRVVGYEDELDYVKSDSTVISISNGPKNKLILTTPGLEANEQGLLITDENCMTTVEGVFAAGDVVQGANTVVNAVEEAKRASDGMIRYLESL
;
A
#
# COMPACT_ATOMS: atom_id res chain seq x y z
N MET A 1 -8.84 11.88 24.98
CA MET A 1 -7.87 11.62 23.88
C MET A 1 -6.59 12.46 24.02
N PRO A 2 -6.62 13.81 24.19
CA PRO A 2 -5.39 14.62 24.21
C PRO A 2 -4.40 14.27 25.35
N VAL A 3 -4.93 13.94 26.52
CA VAL A 3 -4.13 13.55 27.71
C VAL A 3 -3.30 12.31 27.41
N TYR A 4 -3.88 11.28 26.78
CA TYR A 4 -3.17 10.05 26.41
C TYR A 4 -2.07 10.28 25.37
N VAL A 5 -2.29 11.14 24.37
CA VAL A 5 -1.27 11.48 23.37
C VAL A 5 -0.08 12.15 24.05
N LYS A 6 -0.35 13.09 24.97
CA LYS A 6 0.67 13.78 25.75
C LYS A 6 1.45 12.84 26.66
N GLU A 7 0.77 11.99 27.43
CA GLU A 7 1.39 10.96 28.26
C GLU A 7 2.27 10.00 27.44
N THR A 8 1.86 9.68 26.21
CA THR A 8 2.66 8.83 25.31
C THR A 8 3.93 9.55 24.85
N ALA A 9 3.84 10.84 24.51
CA ALA A 9 4.99 11.68 24.15
C ALA A 9 5.99 11.82 25.31
N ASP A 10 5.50 12.05 26.53
CA ASP A 10 6.30 12.28 27.74
C ASP A 10 7.13 11.07 28.17
N ARG A 11 6.81 9.87 27.66
CA ARG A 11 7.59 8.65 27.87
C ARG A 11 8.79 8.53 26.93
N CYS A 12 8.90 9.38 25.91
CA CYS A 12 10.00 9.33 24.95
C CYS A 12 11.34 9.59 25.65
N LEU A 13 12.33 8.73 25.38
CA LEU A 13 13.66 8.84 25.97
C LEU A 13 14.57 9.86 25.27
N HIS A 14 14.11 10.46 24.17
CA HIS A 14 14.92 11.36 23.33
C HIS A 14 16.31 10.78 23.03
N CYS A 15 16.31 9.53 22.54
CA CYS A 15 17.52 8.74 22.37
C CYS A 15 18.54 9.45 21.46
N LYS A 16 19.80 9.56 21.92
CA LYS A 16 20.92 10.07 21.11
C LYS A 16 21.08 9.34 19.78
N VAL A 17 20.82 8.02 19.75
CA VAL A 17 20.75 7.22 18.53
C VAL A 17 19.32 6.70 18.38
N PRO A 18 18.46 7.40 17.64
CA PRO A 18 17.05 7.04 17.53
C PRO A 18 16.85 5.85 16.60
N MET A 19 16.83 4.65 17.17
CA MET A 19 16.57 3.41 16.41
C MET A 19 15.17 3.42 15.76
N CYS A 20 14.21 4.14 16.31
CA CYS A 20 12.89 4.34 15.70
C CYS A 20 12.96 5.08 14.35
N GLN A 21 13.86 6.05 14.21
CA GLN A 21 14.10 6.75 12.93
C GLN A 21 14.80 5.83 11.92
N LYS A 22 15.78 5.04 12.36
CA LYS A 22 16.45 4.04 11.50
C LYS A 22 15.48 2.95 11.02
N GLY A 23 14.54 2.55 11.86
CA GLY A 23 13.50 1.57 11.53
C GLY A 23 12.32 2.14 10.73
N CYS A 24 12.27 3.45 10.49
CA CYS A 24 11.27 4.09 9.64
C CYS A 24 11.81 4.19 8.21
N PRO A 25 11.14 3.64 7.18
CA PRO A 25 11.67 3.69 5.81
C PRO A 25 11.89 5.11 5.28
N VAL A 26 11.01 6.05 5.63
CA VAL A 26 11.17 7.48 5.28
C VAL A 26 12.03 8.26 6.27
N HIS A 27 12.67 7.59 7.23
CA HIS A 27 13.59 8.19 8.21
C HIS A 27 13.03 9.40 8.97
N THR A 28 11.74 9.38 9.32
CA THR A 28 11.11 10.42 10.16
C THR A 28 11.89 10.60 11.45
N ASP A 29 12.33 11.83 11.72
CA ASP A 29 12.99 12.21 12.97
C ASP A 29 11.94 12.32 14.09
N ILE A 30 11.59 11.14 14.60
CA ILE A 30 10.57 10.94 15.62
C ILE A 30 10.88 11.71 16.91
N PRO A 31 12.11 11.68 17.47
CA PRO A 31 12.43 12.49 18.65
C PRO A 31 12.15 13.97 18.43
N GLN A 32 12.58 14.54 17.29
CA GLN A 32 12.38 15.95 17.01
C GLN A 32 10.89 16.31 16.85
N VAL A 33 10.10 15.46 16.18
CA VAL A 33 8.64 15.63 16.09
C VAL A 33 8.01 15.62 17.49
N ILE A 34 8.43 14.70 18.37
CA ILE A 34 7.95 14.62 19.75
C ILE A 34 8.36 15.86 20.54
N THR A 35 9.58 16.38 20.38
CA THR A 35 10.04 17.62 21.02
C THR A 35 9.15 18.80 20.61
N LEU A 36 8.93 19.00 19.31
CA LEU A 36 8.06 20.06 18.81
C LEU A 36 6.63 19.93 19.36
N PHE A 37 6.12 18.69 19.44
CA PHE A 37 4.82 18.41 20.05
C PHE A 37 4.77 18.80 21.55
N GLN A 38 5.80 18.43 22.32
CA GLN A 38 5.90 18.76 23.75
C GLN A 38 6.05 20.27 24.01
N GLU A 39 6.69 20.99 23.08
CA GLU A 39 6.81 22.45 23.09
C GLU A 39 5.54 23.18 22.59
N ASN A 40 4.45 22.46 22.29
CA ASN A 40 3.20 22.98 21.72
C ASN A 40 3.38 23.61 20.32
N LYS A 41 4.43 23.26 19.59
CA LYS A 41 4.71 23.72 18.21
C LYS A 41 4.07 22.78 17.18
N LEU A 42 2.75 22.59 17.29
CA LEU A 42 2.01 21.64 16.46
C LEU A 42 2.15 21.89 14.96
N ARG A 43 2.14 23.17 14.54
CA ARG A 43 2.26 23.54 13.13
C ARG A 43 3.64 23.22 12.56
N GLU A 44 4.70 23.44 13.34
CA GLU A 44 6.07 23.08 12.93
C GLU A 44 6.25 21.57 12.86
N ALA A 45 5.72 20.83 13.84
CA ALA A 45 5.74 19.37 13.83
C ALA A 45 4.99 18.79 12.63
N GLY A 46 3.81 19.33 12.31
CA GLY A 46 3.01 18.94 11.16
C GLY A 46 3.69 19.24 9.83
N LYS A 47 4.28 20.44 9.69
CA LYS A 47 5.10 20.80 8.52
C LYS A 47 6.25 19.82 8.32
N MET A 48 7.00 19.55 9.39
CA MET A 48 8.13 18.61 9.37
C MET A 48 7.71 17.19 8.95
N LEU A 49 6.57 16.70 9.48
CA LEU A 49 6.03 15.40 9.09
C LEU A 49 5.63 15.35 7.62
N PHE A 50 4.90 16.37 7.15
CA PHE A 50 4.41 16.42 5.77
C PHE A 50 5.55 16.55 4.76
N GLU A 51 6.52 17.44 5.01
CA GLU A 51 7.68 17.61 4.13
C GLU A 51 8.51 16.34 4.01
N ASN A 52 8.66 15.59 5.11
CA ASN A 52 9.35 14.31 5.08
C ASN A 52 8.51 13.20 4.43
N ASN A 53 7.22 13.14 4.74
CA ASN A 53 6.28 12.11 4.31
C ASN A 53 4.92 12.76 3.99
N PRO A 54 4.65 13.08 2.71
CA PRO A 54 3.36 13.64 2.31
C PRO A 54 2.16 12.76 2.64
N MET A 55 2.38 11.46 2.91
CA MET A 55 1.37 10.49 3.32
C MET A 55 1.35 10.24 4.83
N SER A 56 1.95 11.10 5.67
CA SER A 56 2.08 10.89 7.12
C SER A 56 0.74 10.59 7.81
N LEU A 57 -0.33 11.29 7.44
CA LEU A 57 -1.67 11.02 7.98
C LEU A 57 -2.11 9.57 7.71
N VAL A 58 -1.88 9.04 6.50
CA VAL A 58 -2.23 7.65 6.16
C VAL A 58 -1.27 6.68 6.85
N CYS A 59 0.04 6.94 6.79
CA CYS A 59 1.06 6.09 7.39
C CYS A 59 0.86 5.92 8.91
N SER A 60 0.41 6.97 9.60
CA SER A 60 0.08 6.92 11.03
C SER A 60 -1.01 5.90 11.38
N ILE A 61 -1.83 5.50 10.40
CA ILE A 61 -2.93 4.55 10.57
C ILE A 61 -2.53 3.15 10.12
N VAL A 62 -1.91 3.02 8.93
CA VAL A 62 -1.79 1.70 8.25
C VAL A 62 -0.38 1.10 8.25
N CYS A 63 0.65 1.82 8.73
CA CYS A 63 2.00 1.25 8.80
C CYS A 63 2.08 0.04 9.75
N ASP A 64 2.97 -0.89 9.44
CA ASP A 64 3.33 -1.99 10.35
C ASP A 64 4.33 -1.47 11.40
N HIS A 65 3.84 -0.59 12.29
CA HIS A 65 4.65 0.09 13.29
C HIS A 65 5.50 -0.88 14.14
N ASN A 66 4.99 -2.09 14.40
CA ASN A 66 5.68 -3.13 15.17
C ASN A 66 6.92 -3.70 14.46
N ARG A 67 6.93 -3.71 13.13
CA ARG A 67 8.13 -4.07 12.35
C ARG A 67 9.01 -2.86 12.02
N GLN A 68 8.51 -1.66 12.28
CA GLN A 68 9.14 -0.38 11.92
C GLN A 68 9.47 0.44 13.18
N CYS A 69 9.02 1.70 13.24
CA CYS A 69 9.43 2.67 14.26
C CYS A 69 9.18 2.19 15.71
N ARG A 70 8.00 1.62 16.00
CA ARG A 70 7.64 1.12 17.34
C ARG A 70 8.44 -0.13 17.70
N GLY A 71 8.62 -1.05 16.75
CA GLY A 71 9.45 -2.25 16.93
C GLY A 71 10.91 -1.96 17.25
N ASN A 72 11.43 -0.86 16.71
CA ASN A 72 12.80 -0.41 16.91
C ASN A 72 12.94 0.59 18.08
N CYS A 73 11.88 0.88 18.83
CA CYS A 73 11.95 1.81 19.96
C CYS A 73 12.83 1.23 21.08
N VAL A 74 13.86 1.97 21.50
CA VAL A 74 14.81 1.54 22.55
C VAL A 74 14.11 1.26 23.89
N LEU A 75 13.05 2.03 24.21
CA LEU A 75 12.24 1.80 25.42
C LEU A 75 11.62 0.41 25.44
N GLY A 76 11.31 -0.14 24.25
CA GLY A 76 10.76 -1.49 24.05
C GLY A 76 11.58 -2.63 24.64
N LYS A 77 12.86 -2.39 24.97
CA LYS A 77 13.73 -3.40 25.62
C LYS A 77 13.39 -3.66 27.08
N LYS A 78 12.82 -2.67 27.78
CA LYS A 78 12.53 -2.76 29.23
C LYS A 78 11.09 -2.42 29.59
N ASN A 79 10.40 -1.65 28.75
CA ASN A 79 9.03 -1.18 28.97
C ASN A 79 8.25 -1.21 27.65
N ALA A 80 6.96 -0.88 27.69
CA ALA A 80 6.17 -0.74 26.47
C ALA A 80 6.78 0.34 25.55
N PRO A 81 7.00 0.06 24.25
CA PRO A 81 7.57 1.04 23.32
C PRO A 81 6.64 2.23 23.11
N ILE A 82 7.21 3.36 22.65
CA ILE A 82 6.43 4.56 22.32
C ILE A 82 5.54 4.27 21.13
N ASN A 83 4.24 4.54 21.29
CA ASN A 83 3.27 4.42 20.22
C ASN A 83 3.24 5.72 19.40
N PHE A 84 4.31 5.96 18.64
CA PHE A 84 4.48 7.19 17.86
C PHE A 84 3.33 7.45 16.88
N SER A 85 2.72 6.39 16.35
CA SER A 85 1.64 6.50 15.36
C SER A 85 0.45 7.33 15.86
N VAL A 86 0.13 7.27 17.15
CA VAL A 86 -0.95 8.07 17.75
C VAL A 86 -0.58 9.55 17.82
N ILE A 87 0.70 9.86 18.06
CA ILE A 87 1.23 11.23 18.06
C ILE A 87 1.26 11.76 16.62
N GLU A 88 1.80 10.96 15.69
CA GLU A 88 1.83 11.26 14.26
C GLU A 88 0.43 11.53 13.72
N GLN A 89 -0.55 10.67 14.05
CA GLN A 89 -1.93 10.83 13.62
C GLN A 89 -2.51 12.15 14.15
N PHE A 90 -2.35 12.44 15.45
CA PHE A 90 -2.87 13.67 16.05
C PHE A 90 -2.30 14.93 15.38
N ILE A 91 -0.98 14.97 15.16
CA ILE A 91 -0.30 16.12 14.56
C ILE A 91 -0.68 16.25 13.07
N SER A 92 -0.56 15.16 12.31
CA SER A 92 -0.82 15.17 10.87
C SER A 92 -2.28 15.45 10.56
N ASP A 93 -3.22 14.92 11.35
CA ASP A 93 -4.65 15.18 11.18
C ASP A 93 -4.99 16.67 11.39
N ALA A 94 -4.45 17.28 12.45
CA ALA A 94 -4.65 18.69 12.75
C ALA A 94 -3.98 19.63 11.74
N TYR A 95 -2.84 19.22 11.18
CA TYR A 95 -2.08 20.03 10.23
C TYR A 95 -2.65 19.96 8.81
N PHE A 96 -3.04 18.77 8.33
CA PHE A 96 -3.21 18.47 6.91
C PHE A 96 -4.22 19.37 6.19
N ASP A 97 -5.37 19.69 6.80
CA ASP A 97 -6.38 20.49 6.11
C ASP A 97 -6.01 21.99 6.08
N SER A 98 -5.27 22.47 7.08
CA SER A 98 -4.87 23.87 7.22
C SER A 98 -3.51 24.21 6.59
N MET A 99 -2.77 23.20 6.12
CA MET A 99 -1.46 23.44 5.54
C MET A 99 -1.55 24.13 4.18
N GLU A 100 -0.60 25.03 3.96
CA GLU A 100 -0.36 25.70 2.70
C GLU A 100 0.95 25.14 2.12
N LEU A 101 0.87 24.60 0.90
CA LEU A 101 2.05 24.07 0.23
C LEU A 101 2.92 25.22 -0.27
N GLU A 102 4.15 25.30 0.20
CA GLU A 102 5.14 26.24 -0.33
C GLU A 102 5.53 25.85 -1.76
N LYS A 103 5.20 26.71 -2.74
CA LYS A 103 5.47 26.48 -4.16
C LYS A 103 6.58 27.40 -4.65
N LYS A 104 7.54 26.83 -5.39
CA LYS A 104 8.49 27.60 -6.19
C LYS A 104 7.77 28.31 -7.34
N PRO A 105 8.36 29.38 -7.92
CA PRO A 105 7.80 30.06 -9.08
C PRO A 105 7.48 29.08 -10.23
N PRO A 106 6.39 29.30 -11.00
CA PRO A 106 6.03 28.44 -12.12
C PRO A 106 7.16 28.31 -13.13
N LYS A 107 7.48 27.07 -13.51
CA LYS A 107 8.54 26.76 -14.49
C LYS A 107 8.04 26.58 -15.92
N GLY A 108 6.72 26.59 -16.13
CA GLY A 108 6.10 26.46 -17.46
C GLY A 108 6.23 25.07 -18.10
N LYS A 109 6.61 24.04 -17.33
CA LYS A 109 6.76 22.65 -17.79
C LYS A 109 5.69 21.75 -17.16
N LYS A 110 5.16 20.83 -17.96
CA LYS A 110 4.10 19.90 -17.55
C LYS A 110 4.68 18.53 -17.19
N ALA A 111 4.15 17.92 -16.13
CA ALA A 111 4.47 16.55 -15.75
C ALA A 111 3.20 15.71 -15.59
N ALA A 112 3.22 14.49 -16.14
CA ALA A 112 2.13 13.53 -16.00
C ALA A 112 2.44 12.53 -14.89
N VAL A 113 1.43 12.19 -14.10
CA VAL A 113 1.51 11.17 -13.03
C VAL A 113 0.48 10.09 -13.35
N ILE A 114 0.92 8.89 -13.69
CA ILE A 114 0.06 7.75 -14.03
C ILE A 114 -0.17 6.92 -12.76
N GLY A 115 -1.41 6.94 -12.27
CA GLY A 115 -1.83 6.29 -11.02
C GLY A 115 -1.91 7.29 -9.85
N GLY A 116 -3.09 7.41 -9.25
CA GLY A 116 -3.37 8.25 -8.08
C GLY A 116 -3.18 7.53 -6.74
N GLY A 117 -2.31 6.51 -6.68
CA GLY A 117 -1.96 5.81 -5.43
C GLY A 117 -0.96 6.58 -4.56
N PRO A 118 -0.46 6.00 -3.46
CA PRO A 118 0.47 6.66 -2.52
C PRO A 118 1.69 7.28 -3.20
N ALA A 119 2.32 6.54 -4.12
CA ALA A 119 3.48 7.01 -4.86
C ALA A 119 3.14 8.21 -5.76
N GLY A 120 2.06 8.10 -6.54
CA GLY A 120 1.62 9.18 -7.43
C GLY A 120 1.19 10.45 -6.69
N ILE A 121 0.50 10.31 -5.56
CA ILE A 121 0.13 11.44 -4.69
C ILE A 121 1.41 12.13 -4.15
N THR A 122 2.38 11.34 -3.69
CA THR A 122 3.67 11.86 -3.19
C THR A 122 4.42 12.64 -4.27
N VAL A 123 4.54 12.06 -5.47
CA VAL A 123 5.18 12.71 -6.63
C VAL A 123 4.45 14.00 -7.01
N ALA A 124 3.11 13.97 -7.03
CA ALA A 124 2.32 15.15 -7.39
C ALA A 124 2.54 16.32 -6.44
N PHE A 125 2.55 16.09 -5.12
CA PHE A 125 2.87 17.13 -4.15
C PHE A 125 4.27 17.70 -4.35
N LYS A 126 5.28 16.84 -4.53
CA LYS A 126 6.67 17.28 -4.70
C LYS A 126 6.89 18.06 -6.00
N LEU A 127 6.29 17.64 -7.10
CA LEU A 127 6.41 18.33 -8.39
C LEU A 127 5.66 19.68 -8.40
N VAL A 128 4.47 19.76 -7.81
CA VAL A 128 3.78 21.06 -7.67
C VAL A 128 4.53 22.01 -6.75
N ALA A 129 5.07 21.52 -5.62
CA ALA A 129 5.93 22.34 -4.75
C ALA A 129 7.17 22.85 -5.51
N ALA A 130 7.68 22.08 -6.47
CA ALA A 130 8.81 22.47 -7.32
C ALA A 130 8.46 23.43 -8.47
N GLY A 131 7.18 23.81 -8.64
CA GLY A 131 6.73 24.79 -9.63
C GLY A 131 6.31 24.20 -10.98
N TYR A 132 6.02 22.89 -11.06
CA TYR A 132 5.58 22.23 -12.30
C TYR A 132 4.06 22.08 -12.38
N ASP A 133 3.54 22.08 -13.61
CA ASP A 133 2.12 21.83 -13.88
C ASP A 133 1.85 20.31 -13.90
N VAL A 134 1.18 19.80 -12.86
CA VAL A 134 0.99 18.35 -12.67
C VAL A 134 -0.43 17.92 -13.04
N THR A 135 -0.53 16.82 -13.80
CA THR A 135 -1.79 16.11 -14.02
C THR A 135 -1.68 14.65 -13.62
N ILE A 136 -2.57 14.19 -12.72
CA ILE A 136 -2.73 12.79 -12.35
C ILE A 136 -3.75 12.13 -13.28
N PHE A 137 -3.35 11.03 -13.90
CA PHE A 137 -4.21 10.13 -14.67
C PHE A 137 -4.52 8.90 -13.83
N GLU A 138 -5.76 8.79 -13.35
CA GLU A 138 -6.20 7.69 -12.49
C GLU A 138 -7.08 6.73 -13.30
N GLY A 139 -6.78 5.44 -13.23
CA GLY A 139 -7.50 4.41 -14.00
C GLY A 139 -8.92 4.14 -13.49
N ARG A 140 -9.20 4.46 -12.23
CA ARG A 140 -10.51 4.30 -11.57
C ARG A 140 -11.23 5.63 -11.41
N ASP A 141 -12.41 5.58 -10.81
CA ASP A 141 -13.30 6.72 -10.59
C ASP A 141 -12.71 7.78 -9.66
N ASP A 142 -11.85 7.37 -8.72
CA ASP A 142 -11.17 8.27 -7.79
C ASP A 142 -9.74 7.84 -7.43
N ILE A 143 -8.93 8.76 -6.90
CA ILE A 143 -7.57 8.53 -6.42
C ILE A 143 -7.55 7.71 -5.11
N GLY A 144 -6.34 7.38 -4.66
CA GLY A 144 -6.06 6.63 -3.44
C GLY A 144 -5.48 5.25 -3.75
N GLY A 145 -5.75 4.68 -4.93
CA GLY A 145 -5.26 3.35 -5.30
C GLY A 145 -5.60 2.30 -4.23
N VAL A 146 -4.62 1.51 -3.78
CA VAL A 146 -4.84 0.50 -2.74
C VAL A 146 -5.39 1.09 -1.44
N LEU A 147 -5.17 2.37 -1.13
CA LEU A 147 -5.71 3.01 0.07
C LEU A 147 -7.24 3.06 0.05
N ARG A 148 -7.83 3.32 -1.13
CA ARG A 148 -9.29 3.43 -1.29
C ARG A 148 -9.93 2.09 -1.66
N TYR A 149 -9.23 1.31 -2.48
CA TYR A 149 -9.81 0.15 -3.15
C TYR A 149 -9.33 -1.19 -2.57
N GLY A 150 -8.23 -1.21 -1.80
CA GLY A 150 -7.67 -2.43 -1.21
C GLY A 150 -7.78 -2.48 0.31
N ILE A 151 -7.61 -1.34 1.00
CA ILE A 151 -7.73 -1.28 2.46
C ILE A 151 -9.20 -1.01 2.83
N PRO A 152 -9.83 -1.87 3.66
CA PRO A 152 -11.21 -1.67 4.08
C PRO A 152 -11.43 -0.38 4.88
N ASP A 153 -12.63 0.19 4.78
CA ASP A 153 -12.99 1.48 5.40
C ASP A 153 -12.84 1.49 6.93
N PHE A 154 -13.08 0.34 7.58
CA PHE A 154 -12.88 0.20 9.03
C PHE A 154 -11.40 0.25 9.47
N ARG A 155 -10.45 0.10 8.55
CA ARG A 155 -9.01 0.29 8.80
C ARG A 155 -8.54 1.66 8.36
N LEU A 156 -8.96 2.10 7.17
CA LEU A 156 -8.60 3.39 6.62
C LEU A 156 -9.86 4.06 6.04
N PRO A 157 -10.44 5.06 6.73
CA PRO A 157 -11.62 5.75 6.25
C PRO A 157 -11.40 6.36 4.87
N ARG A 158 -12.35 6.13 3.95
CA ARG A 158 -12.31 6.70 2.59
C ARG A 158 -12.25 8.22 2.59
N SER A 159 -12.81 8.87 3.62
CA SER A 159 -12.76 10.32 3.83
C SER A 159 -11.34 10.88 3.90
N ILE A 160 -10.36 10.09 4.32
CA ILE A 160 -8.96 10.50 4.29
C ILE A 160 -8.49 10.64 2.84
N CYS A 161 -8.81 9.70 1.96
CA CYS A 161 -8.49 9.82 0.53
C CYS A 161 -9.18 11.03 -0.12
N ASP A 162 -10.41 11.35 0.30
CA ASP A 162 -11.13 12.55 -0.16
C ASP A 162 -10.42 13.85 0.23
N ARG A 163 -9.83 13.90 1.44
CA ARG A 163 -8.99 15.03 1.89
C ARG A 163 -7.75 15.19 1.03
N TYR A 164 -7.06 14.10 0.70
CA TYR A 164 -5.90 14.14 -0.22
C TYR A 164 -6.30 14.66 -1.60
N ARG A 165 -7.44 14.20 -2.14
CA ARG A 165 -7.96 14.70 -3.42
C ARG A 165 -8.20 16.20 -3.37
N SER A 166 -8.90 16.66 -2.35
CA SER A 166 -9.23 18.08 -2.17
C SER A 166 -7.97 18.94 -2.05
N LYS A 167 -7.00 18.49 -1.26
CA LYS A 167 -5.73 19.21 -1.06
C LYS A 167 -4.87 19.24 -2.32
N LEU A 168 -4.85 18.18 -3.13
CA LEU A 168 -4.17 18.20 -4.43
C LEU A 168 -4.79 19.22 -5.39
N LEU A 169 -6.14 19.28 -5.45
CA LEU A 169 -6.85 20.26 -6.27
C LEU A 169 -6.59 21.70 -5.81
N GLU A 170 -6.59 21.95 -4.50
CA GLU A 170 -6.21 23.24 -3.89
C GLU A 170 -4.76 23.63 -4.26
N CYS A 171 -3.86 22.65 -4.30
CA CYS A 171 -2.49 22.84 -4.78
C CYS A 171 -2.39 23.07 -6.29
N GLY A 172 -3.48 22.98 -7.06
CA GLY A 172 -3.49 23.20 -8.52
C GLY A 172 -3.15 21.96 -9.35
N VAL A 173 -3.08 20.78 -8.72
CA VAL A 173 -2.96 19.51 -9.44
C VAL A 173 -4.26 19.24 -10.19
N LYS A 174 -4.15 18.83 -11.46
CA LYS A 174 -5.30 18.37 -12.23
C LYS A 174 -5.46 16.86 -12.05
N ILE A 175 -6.69 16.38 -11.89
CA ILE A 175 -6.97 14.95 -11.75
C ILE A 175 -7.92 14.53 -12.87
N ARG A 176 -7.50 13.54 -13.64
CA ARG A 176 -8.28 12.92 -14.70
C ARG A 176 -8.62 11.47 -14.31
N PRO A 177 -9.78 11.23 -13.68
CA PRO A 177 -10.23 9.88 -13.32
C PRO A 177 -10.65 9.08 -14.57
N ASN A 178 -10.92 7.79 -14.36
CA ASN A 178 -11.38 6.83 -15.37
C ASN A 178 -10.50 6.81 -16.63
N THR A 179 -9.20 7.03 -16.47
CA THR A 179 -8.24 7.16 -17.56
C THR A 179 -7.07 6.21 -17.37
N VAL A 180 -7.18 5.03 -17.99
CA VAL A 180 -6.11 4.04 -18.04
C VAL A 180 -5.13 4.38 -19.16
N ILE A 181 -3.87 4.63 -18.82
CA ILE A 181 -2.78 4.79 -19.80
C ILE A 181 -2.29 3.42 -20.30
N GLY A 182 -1.93 3.36 -21.58
CA GLY A 182 -1.73 2.17 -22.41
C GLY A 182 -3.04 1.55 -22.93
N GLY A 183 -4.17 2.27 -22.77
CA GLY A 183 -5.47 1.92 -23.36
C GLY A 183 -5.76 2.83 -24.55
N SER A 184 -6.78 3.67 -24.41
CA SER A 184 -7.11 4.70 -25.42
C SER A 184 -6.09 5.85 -25.47
N LEU A 185 -5.29 6.01 -24.42
CA LEU A 185 -4.17 6.94 -24.36
C LEU A 185 -2.92 6.16 -23.97
N GLU A 186 -1.81 6.46 -24.62
CA GLU A 186 -0.49 5.87 -24.39
C GLU A 186 0.50 6.93 -23.89
N ILE A 187 1.64 6.50 -23.34
CA ILE A 187 2.68 7.41 -22.85
C ILE A 187 3.16 8.37 -23.95
N ASN A 188 3.31 7.88 -25.18
CA ASN A 188 3.70 8.70 -26.33
C ASN A 188 2.69 9.81 -26.64
N ASN A 189 1.40 9.61 -26.35
CA ASN A 189 0.40 10.68 -26.50
C ASN A 189 0.64 11.80 -25.48
N LEU A 190 1.08 11.47 -24.27
CA LEU A 190 1.41 12.46 -23.25
C LEU A 190 2.59 13.32 -23.71
N PHE A 191 3.67 12.71 -24.20
CA PHE A 191 4.80 13.49 -24.74
C PHE A 191 4.38 14.36 -25.93
N ARG A 192 3.62 13.81 -26.88
CA ARG A 192 3.05 14.58 -28.01
C ARG A 192 2.23 15.79 -27.54
N ASP A 193 1.48 15.64 -26.46
CA ASP A 193 0.59 16.67 -25.92
C ASP A 193 1.33 17.67 -24.99
N GLY A 194 2.67 17.60 -24.92
CA GLY A 194 3.53 18.58 -24.28
C GLY A 194 3.87 18.31 -22.81
N TYR A 195 3.70 17.08 -22.34
CA TYR A 195 4.27 16.66 -21.05
C TYR A 195 5.77 16.43 -21.20
N SER A 196 6.57 17.09 -20.37
CA SER A 196 8.04 17.02 -20.39
C SER A 196 8.58 15.79 -19.66
N ALA A 197 7.82 15.24 -18.71
CA ALA A 197 8.15 14.01 -18.00
C ALA A 197 6.89 13.26 -17.58
N VAL A 198 7.01 11.94 -17.44
CA VAL A 198 5.93 11.04 -17.04
C VAL A 198 6.39 10.20 -15.85
N PHE A 199 5.58 10.15 -14.79
CA PHE A 199 5.76 9.22 -13.67
C PHE A 199 4.78 8.06 -13.79
N VAL A 200 5.24 6.83 -13.55
CA VAL A 200 4.47 5.61 -13.53
C VAL A 200 4.41 5.06 -12.09
N GLY A 201 3.24 5.20 -11.47
CA GLY A 201 2.93 4.70 -10.13
C GLY A 201 1.68 3.82 -10.15
N THR A 202 1.52 2.98 -11.18
CA THR A 202 0.29 2.18 -11.38
C THR A 202 0.12 1.08 -10.34
N GLY A 203 1.18 0.68 -9.63
CA GLY A 203 1.16 -0.43 -8.67
C GLY A 203 0.89 -1.80 -9.29
N VAL A 204 0.48 -2.76 -8.46
CA VAL A 204 0.27 -4.17 -8.84
C VAL A 204 -1.19 -4.60 -8.67
N TRP A 205 -1.92 -4.68 -9.78
CA TRP A 205 -3.37 -4.94 -9.80
C TRP A 205 -3.78 -6.26 -10.47
N ARG A 206 -2.82 -7.05 -10.99
CA ARG A 206 -3.11 -8.36 -11.57
C ARG A 206 -3.00 -9.42 -10.48
N SER A 207 -4.11 -10.03 -10.06
CA SER A 207 -4.06 -11.11 -9.08
C SER A 207 -3.21 -12.27 -9.57
N LYS A 208 -2.39 -12.83 -8.68
CA LYS A 208 -1.61 -14.04 -8.98
C LYS A 208 -2.53 -15.24 -8.94
N THR A 209 -2.37 -16.11 -9.93
CA THR A 209 -3.11 -17.35 -10.04
C THR A 209 -2.35 -18.49 -9.36
N LEU A 210 -3.07 -19.50 -8.88
CA LEU A 210 -2.49 -20.74 -8.35
C LEU A 210 -2.03 -21.68 -9.48
N GLY A 211 -2.68 -21.60 -10.65
CA GLY A 211 -2.41 -22.48 -11.78
C GLY A 211 -2.90 -23.90 -11.56
N ILE A 212 -4.01 -24.05 -10.82
CA ILE A 212 -4.60 -25.34 -10.44
C ILE A 212 -5.98 -25.53 -11.07
N LYS A 213 -6.45 -26.79 -11.10
CA LYS A 213 -7.80 -27.11 -11.52
C LYS A 213 -8.84 -26.44 -10.61
N GLY A 214 -9.92 -25.94 -11.21
CA GLY A 214 -11.05 -25.32 -10.51
C GLY A 214 -10.95 -23.81 -10.29
N GLU A 215 -9.81 -23.20 -10.58
CA GLU A 215 -9.61 -21.75 -10.35
C GLU A 215 -10.54 -20.85 -11.18
N SER A 216 -11.14 -21.38 -12.25
CA SER A 216 -12.12 -20.70 -13.10
C SER A 216 -13.58 -20.91 -12.68
N LEU A 217 -13.84 -21.61 -11.57
CA LEU A 217 -15.21 -21.88 -11.10
C LEU A 217 -15.89 -20.58 -10.65
N PRO A 218 -17.23 -20.49 -10.79
CA PRO A 218 -17.96 -19.24 -10.54
C PRO A 218 -17.91 -18.77 -9.08
N ASN A 219 -17.68 -19.68 -8.13
CA ASN A 219 -17.53 -19.39 -6.70
C ASN A 219 -16.07 -19.21 -6.25
N VAL A 220 -15.15 -19.05 -7.21
CA VAL A 220 -13.74 -18.73 -6.93
C VAL A 220 -13.47 -17.26 -7.26
N HIS A 221 -12.85 -16.56 -6.32
CA HIS A 221 -12.63 -15.12 -6.39
C HIS A 221 -11.18 -14.76 -6.06
N TYR A 222 -10.75 -13.57 -6.47
CA TYR A 222 -9.46 -13.01 -6.08
C TYR A 222 -9.65 -11.90 -5.06
N SER A 223 -8.73 -11.81 -4.09
CA SER A 223 -8.85 -10.90 -2.95
C SER A 223 -9.00 -9.43 -3.35
N MET A 224 -8.21 -8.95 -4.32
CA MET A 224 -8.32 -7.57 -4.75
C MET A 224 -9.67 -7.27 -5.38
N ASP A 225 -10.15 -8.13 -6.28
CA ASP A 225 -11.44 -7.91 -6.94
C ASP A 225 -12.59 -7.88 -5.93
N PHE A 226 -12.57 -8.79 -4.95
CA PHE A 226 -13.50 -8.79 -3.83
C PHE A 226 -13.42 -7.51 -2.98
N LEU A 227 -12.23 -7.13 -2.50
CA LEU A 227 -12.06 -5.97 -1.62
C LEU A 227 -12.47 -4.65 -2.28
N MET A 228 -12.33 -4.55 -3.61
CA MET A 228 -12.70 -3.36 -4.36
C MET A 228 -14.20 -3.12 -4.40
N ASN A 229 -15.00 -4.18 -4.48
CA ASN A 229 -16.45 -4.08 -4.50
C ASN A 229 -17.09 -5.26 -3.76
N PRO A 230 -17.00 -5.33 -2.42
CA PRO A 230 -17.50 -6.48 -1.66
C PRO A 230 -19.00 -6.74 -1.88
N ASN A 231 -19.77 -5.67 -2.07
CA ASN A 231 -21.22 -5.74 -2.34
C ASN A 231 -21.58 -6.41 -3.68
N GLY A 232 -20.61 -6.56 -4.59
CA GLY A 232 -20.79 -7.27 -5.85
C GLY A 232 -20.72 -8.79 -5.74
N TYR A 233 -20.43 -9.32 -4.54
CA TYR A 233 -20.19 -10.75 -4.31
C TYR A 233 -21.23 -11.34 -3.35
N ASN A 234 -21.62 -12.59 -3.61
CA ASN A 234 -22.40 -13.39 -2.68
C ASN A 234 -21.55 -14.59 -2.24
N LEU A 235 -20.85 -14.46 -1.11
CA LEU A 235 -19.88 -15.46 -0.67
C LEU A 235 -20.50 -16.69 0.02
N GLY A 236 -21.79 -16.62 0.40
CA GLY A 236 -22.43 -17.64 1.23
C GLY A 236 -21.98 -17.61 2.70
N GLU A 237 -22.28 -18.69 3.42
CA GLU A 237 -22.01 -18.80 4.85
C GLU A 237 -20.58 -19.31 5.13
N ASN A 238 -20.04 -20.18 4.28
CA ASN A 238 -18.75 -20.85 4.43
C ASN A 238 -17.74 -20.34 3.40
N VAL A 239 -16.68 -19.67 3.84
CA VAL A 239 -15.67 -19.04 2.97
C VAL A 239 -14.29 -19.58 3.29
N ALA A 240 -13.65 -20.16 2.28
CA ALA A 240 -12.24 -20.56 2.36
C ALA A 240 -11.35 -19.48 1.73
N ILE A 241 -10.33 -19.02 2.45
CA ILE A 241 -9.40 -17.99 1.97
C ILE A 241 -8.00 -18.60 1.84
N ILE A 242 -7.40 -18.54 0.65
CA ILE A 242 -6.06 -19.07 0.42
C ILE A 242 -5.03 -17.95 0.58
N GLY A 243 -4.36 -17.92 1.73
CA GLY A 243 -3.33 -16.92 2.04
C GLY A 243 -3.36 -16.44 3.49
N MET A 244 -2.23 -15.88 3.94
CA MET A 244 -2.02 -15.45 5.33
C MET A 244 -1.34 -14.06 5.43
N GLY A 245 -1.55 -13.23 4.41
CA GLY A 245 -1.05 -11.85 4.32
C GLY A 245 -2.08 -10.82 4.76
N ASN A 246 -1.69 -9.54 4.83
CA ASN A 246 -2.62 -8.45 5.24
C ASN A 246 -3.90 -8.43 4.40
N ALA A 247 -3.80 -8.57 3.07
CA ALA A 247 -4.97 -8.63 2.20
C ALA A 247 -5.89 -9.83 2.53
N ALA A 248 -5.34 -10.97 2.96
CA ALA A 248 -6.15 -12.11 3.37
C ALA A 248 -6.90 -11.83 4.69
N MET A 249 -6.26 -11.13 5.63
CA MET A 249 -6.91 -10.66 6.86
C MET A 249 -8.04 -9.68 6.56
N ASP A 250 -7.82 -8.75 5.62
CA ASP A 250 -8.83 -7.80 5.17
C ASP A 250 -10.02 -8.53 4.51
N VAL A 251 -9.76 -9.49 3.61
CA VAL A 251 -10.81 -10.33 3.01
C VAL A 251 -11.62 -11.02 4.09
N ALA A 252 -10.96 -11.65 5.07
CA ALA A 252 -11.65 -12.40 6.12
C ALA A 252 -12.59 -11.51 6.93
N ARG A 253 -12.09 -10.35 7.38
CA ARG A 253 -12.86 -9.39 8.17
C ARG A 253 -14.00 -8.77 7.35
N VAL A 254 -13.77 -8.48 6.07
CA VAL A 254 -14.81 -8.00 5.16
C VAL A 254 -15.88 -9.07 4.95
N ALA A 255 -15.51 -10.33 4.71
CA ALA A 255 -16.46 -11.44 4.54
C ALA A 255 -17.35 -11.63 5.78
N LEU A 256 -16.76 -11.66 6.97
CA LEU A 256 -17.49 -11.75 8.25
C LEU A 256 -18.48 -10.60 8.41
N ARG A 257 -18.06 -9.36 8.11
CA ARG A 257 -18.92 -8.16 8.19
C ARG A 257 -20.00 -8.12 7.11
N HIS A 258 -19.83 -8.85 6.01
CA HIS A 258 -20.81 -8.98 4.92
C HIS A 258 -21.71 -10.23 5.09
N GLY A 259 -21.66 -10.89 6.24
CA GLY A 259 -22.65 -11.90 6.64
C GLY A 259 -22.19 -13.35 6.53
N SER A 260 -20.97 -13.64 6.05
CA SER A 260 -20.41 -14.99 6.13
C SER A 260 -20.16 -15.38 7.59
N ARG A 261 -20.45 -16.64 7.95
CA ARG A 261 -20.39 -17.14 9.33
C ARG A 261 -19.13 -17.93 9.64
N HIS A 262 -18.68 -18.73 8.69
CA HIS A 262 -17.53 -19.62 8.82
C HIS A 262 -16.47 -19.18 7.83
N VAL A 263 -15.50 -18.40 8.30
CA VAL A 263 -14.44 -17.84 7.46
C VAL A 263 -13.10 -18.41 7.90
N THR A 264 -12.49 -19.24 7.06
CA THR A 264 -11.26 -19.96 7.39
C THR A 264 -10.15 -19.60 6.40
N LEU A 265 -9.02 -19.14 6.93
CA LEU A 265 -7.81 -18.87 6.16
C LEU A 265 -6.91 -20.10 6.16
N TYR A 266 -6.42 -20.47 4.99
CA TYR A 266 -5.56 -21.63 4.78
C TYR A 266 -4.16 -21.20 4.33
N ALA A 267 -3.15 -21.83 4.92
CA ALA A 267 -1.76 -21.68 4.52
C ALA A 267 -1.02 -23.01 4.45
N ARG A 268 -0.16 -23.16 3.44
CA ARG A 268 0.70 -24.33 3.26
C ARG A 268 1.76 -24.49 4.36
N SER A 269 2.29 -23.38 4.87
CA SER A 269 3.29 -23.37 5.94
C SER A 269 2.71 -22.70 7.19
N LYS A 270 3.42 -22.77 8.33
CA LYS A 270 3.06 -22.05 9.56
C LYS A 270 3.39 -20.56 9.54
N ARG A 271 3.84 -20.03 8.39
CA ARG A 271 4.31 -18.64 8.28
C ARG A 271 3.14 -17.69 8.03
N VAL A 272 2.96 -16.73 8.94
CA VAL A 272 2.06 -15.58 8.78
C VAL A 272 2.86 -14.40 8.23
N THR A 273 2.44 -13.83 7.10
CA THR A 273 3.08 -12.63 6.52
C THR A 273 2.35 -11.35 6.92
N ALA A 274 1.07 -11.45 7.30
CA ALA A 274 0.31 -10.35 7.88
C ALA A 274 1.02 -9.72 9.09
N SER A 275 0.66 -8.47 9.40
CA SER A 275 1.10 -7.86 10.65
C SER A 275 0.45 -8.59 11.83
N PRO A 276 1.11 -8.65 13.01
CA PRO A 276 0.53 -9.30 14.18
C PRO A 276 -0.82 -8.72 14.61
N HIS A 277 -1.03 -7.41 14.38
CA HIS A 277 -2.28 -6.73 14.70
C HIS A 277 -3.41 -7.16 13.79
N GLU A 278 -3.19 -7.16 12.46
CA GLU A 278 -4.24 -7.58 11.51
C GLU A 278 -4.61 -9.04 11.68
N PHE A 279 -3.62 -9.90 11.95
CA PHE A 279 -3.87 -11.30 12.30
C PHE A 279 -4.74 -11.43 13.56
N SER A 280 -4.38 -10.71 14.63
CA SER A 280 -5.13 -10.76 15.89
C SER A 280 -6.55 -10.21 15.73
N TYR A 281 -6.74 -9.13 14.96
CA TYR A 281 -8.08 -8.59 14.70
C TYR A 281 -8.95 -9.55 13.89
N ALA A 282 -8.40 -10.21 12.87
CA ALA A 282 -9.14 -11.21 12.11
C ALA A 282 -9.62 -12.36 13.02
N GLN A 283 -8.74 -12.85 13.90
CA GLN A 283 -9.08 -13.91 14.85
C GLN A 283 -10.14 -13.47 15.87
N LEU A 284 -10.04 -12.25 16.40
CA LEU A 284 -11.02 -11.68 17.34
C LEU A 284 -12.39 -11.46 16.69
N GLU A 285 -12.44 -11.18 15.39
CA GLU A 285 -13.70 -11.07 14.63
C GLU A 285 -14.30 -12.44 14.27
N GLY A 286 -13.59 -13.55 14.54
CA GLY A 286 -14.09 -14.91 14.37
C GLY A 286 -13.50 -15.68 13.18
N ALA A 287 -12.47 -15.14 12.51
CA ALA A 287 -11.79 -15.87 11.45
C ALA A 287 -10.92 -16.99 12.02
N GLU A 288 -10.95 -18.16 11.38
CA GLU A 288 -10.13 -19.31 11.75
C GLU A 288 -8.87 -19.37 10.88
N MET A 289 -7.76 -19.88 11.43
CA MET A 289 -6.52 -20.05 10.69
C MET A 289 -6.07 -21.50 10.73
N VAL A 290 -5.96 -22.10 9.55
CA VAL A 290 -5.53 -23.49 9.37
C VAL A 290 -4.22 -23.50 8.59
N PHE A 291 -3.19 -24.05 9.24
CA PHE A 291 -1.85 -24.17 8.67
C PHE A 291 -1.58 -25.59 8.17
N GLY A 292 -0.55 -25.75 7.34
CA GLY A 292 -0.17 -27.05 6.80
C GLY A 292 -1.15 -27.57 5.76
N LYS A 293 -1.95 -26.71 5.12
CA LYS A 293 -2.88 -27.11 4.07
C LYS A 293 -2.40 -26.61 2.72
N ALA A 294 -1.93 -27.53 1.88
CA ALA A 294 -1.47 -27.25 0.53
C ALA A 294 -2.59 -27.50 -0.46
N ILE A 295 -3.09 -26.44 -1.09
CA ILE A 295 -4.19 -26.56 -2.05
C ILE A 295 -3.72 -27.31 -3.30
N THR A 296 -4.53 -28.27 -3.75
CA THR A 296 -4.26 -29.08 -4.96
C THR A 296 -5.22 -28.78 -6.09
N GLU A 297 -6.50 -28.62 -5.78
CA GLU A 297 -7.54 -28.22 -6.72
C GLU A 297 -8.69 -27.53 -5.97
N ILE A 298 -9.60 -26.92 -6.71
CA ILE A 298 -10.87 -26.40 -6.22
C ILE A 298 -11.99 -27.13 -6.95
N THR A 299 -13.02 -27.55 -6.22
CA THR A 299 -14.24 -28.15 -6.76
C THR A 299 -15.42 -27.21 -6.54
N GLU A 300 -16.60 -27.53 -7.10
CA GLU A 300 -17.81 -26.74 -6.82
C GLU A 300 -18.18 -26.76 -5.33
N GLU A 301 -17.80 -27.81 -4.60
CA GLU A 301 -18.08 -27.94 -3.16
C GLU A 301 -17.03 -27.25 -2.28
N GLY A 302 -15.89 -26.85 -2.83
CA GLY A 302 -14.82 -26.14 -2.10
C GLY A 302 -13.39 -26.65 -2.42
N PRO A 303 -12.39 -26.13 -1.70
CA PRO A 303 -10.98 -26.45 -1.95
C PRO A 303 -10.59 -27.83 -1.43
N VAL A 304 -9.70 -28.48 -2.18
CA VAL A 304 -9.10 -29.77 -1.83
C VAL A 304 -7.64 -29.55 -1.46
N PHE A 305 -7.22 -30.11 -0.32
CA PHE A 305 -5.90 -29.93 0.22
C PHE A 305 -5.15 -31.25 0.39
N LYS A 306 -3.82 -31.15 0.42
CA LYS A 306 -2.95 -32.11 1.11
C LYS A 306 -2.46 -31.52 2.42
N THR A 307 -2.34 -32.36 3.45
CA THR A 307 -1.74 -31.98 4.72
C THR A 307 -0.21 -32.01 4.61
N ALA A 308 0.44 -30.92 5.00
CA ALA A 308 1.89 -30.78 4.98
C ALA A 308 2.52 -31.49 6.17
N ILE A 309 3.58 -32.26 5.91
CA ILE A 309 4.43 -32.88 6.93
C ILE A 309 5.56 -31.89 7.24
N PHE A 310 5.71 -31.56 8.51
CA PHE A 310 6.72 -30.61 8.99
C PHE A 310 7.90 -31.33 9.65
N ASP A 311 9.11 -30.79 9.47
CA ASP A 311 10.26 -31.14 10.30
C ASP A 311 10.24 -30.40 11.66
N GLU A 312 11.26 -30.65 12.49
CA GLU A 312 11.48 -29.97 13.77
C GLU A 312 11.69 -28.45 13.65
N ASN A 313 11.96 -27.93 12.45
CA ASN A 313 12.18 -26.53 12.14
C ASN A 313 10.96 -25.88 11.44
N ASP A 314 9.80 -26.53 11.48
CA ASP A 314 8.56 -26.10 10.82
C ASP A 314 8.67 -25.92 9.29
N ARG A 315 9.62 -26.61 8.65
CA ARG A 315 9.75 -26.65 7.19
C ARG A 315 8.92 -27.79 6.64
N VAL A 316 8.26 -27.54 5.52
CA VAL A 316 7.50 -28.56 4.80
C VAL A 316 8.48 -29.52 4.13
N VAL A 317 8.48 -30.78 4.56
CA VAL A 317 9.35 -31.85 4.03
C VAL A 317 8.60 -32.85 3.14
N GLY A 318 7.28 -32.82 3.17
CA GLY A 318 6.43 -33.69 2.36
C GLY A 318 4.96 -33.36 2.55
N TYR A 319 4.11 -34.21 1.98
CA TYR A 319 2.66 -34.14 2.12
C TYR A 319 2.11 -35.54 2.37
N GLU A 320 1.05 -35.61 3.17
CA GLU A 320 0.26 -36.82 3.31
C GLU A 320 -0.44 -37.16 1.99
N ASP A 321 -0.69 -38.45 1.76
CA ASP A 321 -1.36 -38.94 0.56
C ASP A 321 -2.87 -38.72 0.61
N GLU A 322 -3.44 -38.64 1.82
CA GLU A 322 -4.86 -38.38 2.02
C GLU A 322 -5.23 -36.95 1.59
N LEU A 323 -6.31 -36.85 0.82
CA LEU A 323 -6.87 -35.58 0.38
C LEU A 323 -7.92 -35.11 1.39
N ASP A 324 -7.82 -33.84 1.77
CA ASP A 324 -8.74 -33.17 2.67
C ASP A 324 -9.70 -32.30 1.86
N TYR A 325 -10.98 -32.66 1.87
CA TYR A 325 -12.05 -31.96 1.17
C TYR A 325 -12.74 -31.01 2.13
N VAL A 326 -12.52 -29.71 1.92
CA VAL A 326 -13.14 -28.67 2.74
C VAL A 326 -14.35 -28.13 2.01
N LYS A 327 -15.52 -28.24 2.64
CA LYS A 327 -16.76 -27.66 2.12
C LYS A 327 -16.74 -26.14 2.29
N SER A 328 -16.96 -25.40 1.21
CA SER A 328 -17.09 -23.94 1.21
C SER A 328 -18.04 -23.47 0.11
N ASP A 329 -18.86 -22.47 0.41
CA ASP A 329 -19.72 -21.83 -0.59
C ASP A 329 -18.89 -20.99 -1.56
N SER A 330 -17.79 -20.36 -1.08
CA SER A 330 -16.85 -19.60 -1.91
C SER A 330 -15.40 -19.79 -1.49
N THR A 331 -14.49 -19.72 -2.47
CA THR A 331 -13.04 -19.72 -2.24
C THR A 331 -12.43 -18.40 -2.72
N VAL A 332 -11.69 -17.70 -1.85
CA VAL A 332 -10.98 -16.45 -2.18
C VAL A 332 -9.47 -16.67 -2.20
N ILE A 333 -8.85 -16.48 -3.37
CA ILE A 333 -7.42 -16.59 -3.57
C ILE A 333 -6.75 -15.26 -3.22
N SER A 334 -5.85 -15.28 -2.23
CA SER A 334 -5.17 -14.09 -1.70
C SER A 334 -3.64 -14.26 -1.61
N ILE A 335 -3.02 -14.68 -2.72
CA ILE A 335 -1.59 -15.02 -2.81
C ILE A 335 -0.72 -13.94 -3.46
N SER A 336 -1.05 -12.66 -3.25
CA SER A 336 -0.41 -11.46 -3.82
C SER A 336 -0.87 -11.10 -5.24
N ASN A 337 -0.38 -9.96 -5.73
CA ASN A 337 -0.66 -9.39 -7.03
C ASN A 337 0.66 -9.12 -7.78
N GLY A 338 0.55 -8.94 -9.08
CA GLY A 338 1.62 -8.51 -9.97
C GLY A 338 1.21 -7.30 -10.82
N PRO A 339 2.17 -6.72 -11.55
CA PRO A 339 1.91 -5.60 -12.44
C PRO A 339 1.08 -6.04 -13.66
N LYS A 340 0.38 -5.08 -14.24
CA LYS A 340 -0.25 -5.24 -15.56
C LYS A 340 0.76 -4.88 -16.65
N ASN A 341 0.70 -5.55 -17.79
CA ASN A 341 1.67 -5.40 -18.88
C ASN A 341 1.29 -4.32 -19.92
N LYS A 342 0.17 -3.64 -19.73
CA LYS A 342 -0.41 -2.72 -20.72
C LYS A 342 0.55 -1.58 -21.13
N LEU A 343 1.29 -0.99 -20.19
CA LEU A 343 2.26 0.06 -20.50
C LEU A 343 3.43 -0.47 -21.33
N ILE A 344 3.97 -1.63 -20.97
CA ILE A 344 5.07 -2.31 -21.70
C ILE A 344 4.64 -2.61 -23.13
N LEU A 345 3.42 -3.12 -23.33
CA LEU A 345 2.91 -3.47 -24.66
C LEU A 345 2.67 -2.26 -25.58
N THR A 346 2.54 -1.06 -25.02
CA THR A 346 2.14 0.17 -25.75
C THR A 346 3.21 1.25 -25.76
N THR A 347 4.35 1.02 -25.10
CA THR A 347 5.44 1.98 -25.00
C THR A 347 6.73 1.34 -25.49
N PRO A 348 7.14 1.59 -26.75
CA PRO A 348 8.38 1.04 -27.30
C PRO A 348 9.59 1.36 -26.41
N GLY A 349 10.41 0.35 -26.15
CA GLY A 349 11.62 0.48 -25.32
C GLY A 349 11.37 0.47 -23.81
N LEU A 350 10.12 0.41 -23.33
CA LEU A 350 9.84 0.25 -21.90
C LEU A 350 10.00 -1.21 -21.48
N GLU A 351 11.00 -1.49 -20.63
CA GLU A 351 11.36 -2.84 -20.22
C GLU A 351 10.91 -3.17 -18.79
N ALA A 352 10.75 -4.47 -18.54
CA ALA A 352 10.43 -5.02 -17.25
C ALA A 352 11.23 -6.30 -17.00
N ASN A 353 11.44 -6.64 -15.73
CA ASN A 353 12.09 -7.89 -15.34
C ASN A 353 11.16 -9.10 -15.56
N GLU A 354 11.64 -10.31 -15.25
CA GLU A 354 10.87 -11.56 -15.39
C GLU A 354 9.55 -11.59 -14.60
N GLN A 355 9.43 -10.77 -13.55
CA GLN A 355 8.21 -10.63 -12.75
C GLN A 355 7.23 -9.60 -13.33
N GLY A 356 7.61 -8.93 -14.42
CA GLY A 356 6.87 -7.86 -15.09
C GLY A 356 7.01 -6.48 -14.41
N LEU A 357 7.91 -6.33 -13.44
CA LEU A 357 8.16 -5.06 -12.75
C LEU A 357 9.06 -4.17 -13.59
N LEU A 358 8.74 -2.87 -13.67
CA LEU A 358 9.48 -1.93 -14.50
C LEU A 358 10.92 -1.79 -14.02
N ILE A 359 11.86 -1.77 -14.97
CA ILE A 359 13.29 -1.57 -14.69
C ILE A 359 13.55 -0.07 -14.61
N THR A 360 14.30 0.35 -13.59
CA THR A 360 14.71 1.75 -13.40
C THR A 360 16.18 1.88 -12.99
N ASP A 361 16.80 3.00 -13.34
CA ASP A 361 18.12 3.40 -12.87
C ASP A 361 18.12 3.92 -11.41
N GLU A 362 19.27 4.40 -10.93
CA GLU A 362 19.40 4.97 -9.58
C GLU A 362 18.56 6.24 -9.34
N ASN A 363 18.19 6.95 -10.40
CA ASN A 363 17.34 8.15 -10.41
C ASN A 363 15.85 7.80 -10.56
N CYS A 364 15.51 6.50 -10.61
CA CYS A 364 14.18 5.97 -10.88
C CYS A 364 13.67 6.27 -12.30
N MET A 365 14.55 6.63 -13.25
CA MET A 365 14.21 6.73 -14.67
C MET A 365 14.14 5.32 -15.25
N THR A 366 13.11 5.05 -16.04
CA THR A 366 12.95 3.76 -16.74
C THR A 366 13.89 3.66 -17.94
N THR A 367 13.81 2.57 -18.69
CA THR A 367 14.52 2.40 -19.97
C THR A 367 14.06 3.38 -21.07
N VAL A 368 12.99 4.14 -20.84
CA VAL A 368 12.52 5.22 -21.72
C VAL A 368 12.85 6.57 -21.09
N GLU A 369 13.59 7.39 -21.83
CA GLU A 369 13.98 8.73 -21.39
C GLU A 369 12.74 9.59 -21.05
N GLY A 370 12.82 10.32 -19.93
CA GLY A 370 11.72 11.16 -19.45
C GLY A 370 10.56 10.39 -18.80
N VAL A 371 10.60 9.06 -18.78
CA VAL A 371 9.65 8.21 -18.05
C VAL A 371 10.31 7.68 -16.78
N PHE A 372 9.68 7.93 -15.64
CA PHE A 372 10.13 7.51 -14.31
C PHE A 372 9.12 6.57 -13.69
N ALA A 373 9.54 5.68 -12.78
CA ALA A 373 8.65 4.78 -12.08
C ALA A 373 9.09 4.54 -10.64
N ALA A 374 8.13 4.34 -9.73
CA ALA A 374 8.40 3.98 -8.34
C ALA A 374 7.18 3.33 -7.66
N GLY A 375 7.40 2.75 -6.48
CA GLY A 375 6.39 2.03 -5.72
C GLY A 375 6.20 0.61 -6.24
N ASP A 376 5.03 0.03 -5.98
CA ASP A 376 4.79 -1.39 -6.22
C ASP A 376 5.01 -1.84 -7.69
N VAL A 377 4.91 -0.93 -8.66
CA VAL A 377 5.17 -1.27 -10.08
C VAL A 377 6.65 -1.59 -10.37
N VAL A 378 7.55 -1.18 -9.47
CA VAL A 378 9.01 -1.44 -9.53
C VAL A 378 9.41 -2.51 -8.51
N GLN A 379 8.89 -2.47 -7.28
CA GLN A 379 9.33 -3.38 -6.20
C GLN A 379 8.42 -4.60 -5.97
N GLY A 380 7.24 -4.61 -6.58
CA GLY A 380 6.15 -5.49 -6.18
C GLY A 380 5.43 -5.00 -4.92
N ALA A 381 4.40 -5.76 -4.50
CA ALA A 381 3.53 -5.37 -3.40
C ALA A 381 4.31 -5.08 -2.10
N ASN A 382 4.23 -3.84 -1.60
CA ASN A 382 4.95 -3.41 -0.41
C ASN A 382 4.08 -2.48 0.49
N THR A 383 4.66 -1.88 1.52
CA THR A 383 3.97 -0.96 2.43
C THR A 383 3.86 0.44 1.85
N VAL A 384 2.83 1.18 2.27
CA VAL A 384 2.58 2.58 1.86
C VAL A 384 3.82 3.46 2.07
N VAL A 385 4.48 3.33 3.22
CA VAL A 385 5.67 4.13 3.56
C VAL A 385 6.88 3.82 2.68
N ASN A 386 7.02 2.58 2.19
CA ASN A 386 8.07 2.25 1.22
C ASN A 386 7.76 2.89 -0.15
N ALA A 387 6.50 2.85 -0.59
CA ALA A 387 6.10 3.53 -1.82
C ALA A 387 6.34 5.05 -1.76
N VAL A 388 6.22 5.68 -0.59
CA VAL A 388 6.57 7.10 -0.37
C VAL A 388 8.07 7.33 -0.46
N GLU A 389 8.88 6.48 0.16
CA GLU A 389 10.35 6.58 0.13
C GLU A 389 10.88 6.54 -1.30
N GLU A 390 10.41 5.60 -2.11
CA GLU A 390 10.77 5.53 -3.52
C GLU A 390 10.22 6.70 -4.34
N ALA A 391 8.98 7.11 -4.08
CA ALA A 391 8.38 8.26 -4.75
C ALA A 391 9.14 9.56 -4.48
N LYS A 392 9.75 9.73 -3.30
CA LYS A 392 10.65 10.85 -3.01
C LYS A 392 11.88 10.81 -3.92
N ARG A 393 12.53 9.66 -4.04
CA ARG A 393 13.69 9.46 -4.93
C ARG A 393 13.34 9.76 -6.39
N ALA A 394 12.22 9.21 -6.87
CA ALA A 394 11.73 9.44 -8.23
C ALA A 394 11.38 10.91 -8.47
N SER A 395 10.77 11.59 -7.50
CA SER A 395 10.49 13.02 -7.60
C SER A 395 11.78 13.83 -7.76
N ASP A 396 12.82 13.52 -6.99
CA ASP A 396 14.10 14.23 -7.07
C ASP A 396 14.79 13.96 -8.42
N GLY A 397 14.72 12.72 -8.94
CA GLY A 397 15.19 12.36 -10.28
C GLY A 397 14.45 13.11 -11.39
N MET A 398 13.11 13.15 -11.32
CA MET A 398 12.27 13.90 -12.26
C MET A 398 12.57 15.40 -12.22
N ILE A 399 12.75 15.98 -11.04
CA ILE A 399 13.06 17.40 -10.90
C ILE A 399 14.40 17.72 -11.58
N ARG A 400 15.44 16.90 -11.35
CA ARG A 400 16.75 17.06 -12.02
C ARG A 400 16.64 16.99 -13.54
N TYR A 401 15.92 15.99 -14.05
CA TYR A 401 15.69 15.84 -15.49
C TYR A 401 14.93 17.04 -16.08
N LEU A 402 13.83 17.44 -15.46
CA LEU A 402 13.03 18.59 -15.88
C LEU A 402 13.83 19.91 -15.83
N GLU A 403 14.80 20.05 -14.93
CA GLU A 403 15.70 21.21 -14.86
C GLU A 403 16.78 21.21 -15.95
N SER A 404 17.13 20.04 -16.50
CA SER A 404 18.10 19.90 -17.59
C SER A 404 17.52 20.13 -19.00
N LEU A 405 16.20 19.99 -19.16
CA LEU A 405 15.47 20.34 -20.39
C LEU A 405 15.45 21.86 -20.61
#